data_AF-A0A1G3L4N8-F1
#
_entry.id   AF-A0A1G3L4N8-F1
#
_cell.length_a   1.000
_cell.length_b   1.000
_cell.length_c   1.000
_cell.angle_alpha   90.00
_cell.angle_beta   90.00
_cell.angle_gamma   90.00
#
_symmetry.space_group_name_H-M   'P 1'
#
loop_
_entity.id
_entity.type
_entity.pdbx_description
1 polymer ?
#
loop_
_entity_poly.entity_id
_entity_poly.type
_entity_poly.pdbx_seq_one_letter_code
_entity_poly.pdbx_strand_id
1 'polypeptide(L)'
;MINEINYEEDLFLLKGLIKFWSEGIQIPGDPDFFSEKLMDDLDFIEAILTKLWKSIQSNGNFIFRGEMLHDLVNTKTTFAILLSTILQADTTIKKSLESMYLQLRAMKENQYSEVETIRKQIKSLLGEEDLEEDLITPMEMEFLLHKEEDL
;
A
#
# COMPACT_ATOMS: atom_id res chain seq x y z
N MET A 1 8.93 -29.20 -3.33
CA MET A 1 7.92 -28.70 -2.38
C MET A 1 7.51 -27.33 -2.87
N ILE A 2 6.25 -27.16 -3.24
CA ILE A 2 5.70 -25.84 -3.55
C ILE A 2 5.38 -25.24 -2.18
N ASN A 3 6.11 -24.20 -1.76
CA ASN A 3 5.70 -23.43 -0.59
C ASN A 3 4.37 -22.79 -0.96
N GLU A 4 3.30 -23.27 -0.34
CA GLU A 4 1.96 -22.71 -0.47
C GLU A 4 2.01 -21.31 0.15
N ILE A 5 1.86 -20.28 -0.69
CA ILE A 5 1.78 -18.89 -0.23
C ILE A 5 0.46 -18.77 0.52
N ASN A 6 0.52 -18.48 1.82
CA ASN A 6 -0.68 -18.33 2.63
C ASN A 6 -1.13 -16.88 2.60
N TYR A 7 -1.82 -16.53 1.50
CA TYR A 7 -2.06 -15.17 1.07
C TYR A 7 -2.80 -14.31 2.11
N GLU A 8 -3.83 -14.87 2.73
CA GLU A 8 -4.67 -14.18 3.69
C GLU A 8 -3.88 -13.82 4.95
N GLU A 9 -3.12 -14.77 5.48
CA GLU A 9 -2.29 -14.60 6.67
C GLU A 9 -1.11 -13.67 6.40
N ASP A 10 -0.48 -13.77 5.22
CA ASP A 10 0.59 -12.86 4.81
C ASP A 10 0.08 -11.41 4.76
N LEU A 11 -1.09 -11.17 4.15
CA LEU A 11 -1.71 -9.85 4.15
C LEU A 11 -2.16 -9.40 5.52
N PHE A 12 -2.69 -10.30 6.35
CA PHE A 12 -3.08 -9.97 7.72
C PHE A 12 -1.88 -9.46 8.53
N LEU A 13 -0.73 -10.13 8.42
CA LEU A 13 0.51 -9.70 9.06
C LEU A 13 0.97 -8.33 8.55
N LEU A 14 0.93 -8.10 7.23
CA LEU A 14 1.28 -6.81 6.64
C LEU A 14 0.36 -5.69 7.12
N LYS A 15 -0.96 -5.91 7.11
CA LYS A 15 -1.95 -4.94 7.63
C LYS A 15 -1.63 -4.58 9.10
N GLY A 16 -1.25 -5.56 9.91
CA GLY A 16 -0.82 -5.35 11.29
C GLY A 16 0.41 -4.46 11.42
N LEU A 17 1.46 -4.72 10.63
CA LEU A 17 2.69 -3.90 10.61
C LEU A 17 2.43 -2.47 10.11
N ILE A 18 1.66 -2.31 9.03
CA ILE A 18 1.28 -1.01 8.49
C ILE A 18 0.52 -0.20 9.54
N LYS A 19 -0.42 -0.84 10.25
CA LYS A 19 -1.17 -0.21 11.33
C LYS A 19 -0.26 0.22 12.49
N PHE A 20 0.63 -0.68 12.94
CA PHE A 20 1.60 -0.39 13.99
C PHE A 20 2.41 0.87 13.66
N TRP A 21 2.94 0.97 12.44
CA TRP A 21 3.71 2.14 12.03
C TRP A 21 2.85 3.38 11.84
N SER A 22 1.65 3.25 11.28
CA SER A 22 0.70 4.37 11.13
C SER A 22 0.37 5.03 12.47
N GLU A 23 0.21 4.23 13.52
CA GLU A 23 -0.03 4.73 14.89
C GLU A 23 1.28 5.20 15.54
N GLY A 24 2.37 4.44 15.38
CA GLY A 24 3.66 4.69 16.01
C GLY A 24 4.31 6.00 15.59
N ILE A 25 4.23 6.38 14.31
CA ILE A 25 4.83 7.64 13.81
C ILE A 25 4.16 8.90 14.35
N GLN A 26 2.94 8.79 14.89
CA GLN A 26 2.21 9.90 15.51
C GLN A 26 2.64 10.13 16.96
N ILE A 27 3.33 9.17 17.57
CA ILE A 27 3.76 9.25 18.96
C ILE A 27 5.02 10.12 19.05
N PRO A 28 5.05 11.14 19.92
CA PRO A 28 6.25 11.93 20.15
C PRO A 28 7.32 11.04 20.79
N GLY A 29 8.36 10.74 20.01
CA GLY A 29 9.51 9.94 20.42
C GLY A 29 10.79 10.45 19.79
N ASP A 30 11.92 9.90 20.23
CA ASP A 30 13.22 10.17 19.63
C ASP A 30 13.37 9.28 18.38
N PRO A 31 13.40 9.89 17.18
CA PRO A 31 13.39 9.18 15.91
C PRO A 31 14.68 8.38 15.66
N ASP A 32 15.78 8.71 16.34
CA ASP A 32 17.06 8.02 16.16
C ASP A 32 17.00 6.56 16.63
N PHE A 33 16.09 6.22 17.54
CA PHE A 33 15.90 4.83 17.99
C PHE A 33 15.07 3.96 17.04
N PHE A 34 14.24 4.56 16.20
CA PHE A 34 13.22 3.84 15.44
C PHE A 34 13.31 4.01 13.92
N SER A 35 14.05 5.02 13.44
CA SER A 35 14.16 5.34 12.01
C SER A 35 14.73 4.19 11.16
N GLU A 36 15.81 3.55 11.61
CA GLU A 36 16.41 2.40 10.93
C GLU A 36 15.43 1.23 10.85
N LYS A 37 14.80 0.88 11.98
CA LYS A 37 13.83 -0.22 12.03
C LYS A 37 12.56 0.08 11.22
N LEU A 38 12.08 1.32 11.26
CA LEU A 38 10.97 1.77 10.42
C LEU A 38 11.32 1.54 8.95
N MET A 39 12.51 1.96 8.53
CA MET A 39 12.93 1.81 7.15
C MET A 39 13.01 0.34 6.72
N ASP A 40 13.64 -0.52 7.52
CA ASP A 40 13.70 -1.96 7.27
C ASP A 40 12.31 -2.57 7.10
N ASP A 41 11.35 -2.13 7.92
CA ASP A 41 9.97 -2.59 7.84
C ASP A 41 9.24 -2.06 6.61
N LEU A 42 9.49 -0.82 6.18
CA LEU A 42 8.94 -0.28 4.93
C LEU A 42 9.47 -1.05 3.71
N ASP A 43 10.79 -1.30 3.67
CA ASP A 43 11.42 -2.12 2.61
C ASP A 43 10.86 -3.56 2.61
N PHE A 44 10.66 -4.14 3.79
CA PHE A 44 10.06 -5.45 3.94
C PHE A 44 8.62 -5.48 3.40
N ILE A 45 7.76 -4.54 3.82
CA ILE A 45 6.36 -4.45 3.39
C ILE A 45 6.29 -4.30 1.87
N GLU A 46 7.06 -3.37 1.29
CA GLU A 46 7.16 -3.16 -0.16
C GLU A 46 7.50 -4.48 -0.88
N ALA A 47 8.57 -5.15 -0.44
CA ALA A 47 9.05 -6.37 -1.07
C ALA A 47 8.02 -7.51 -1.03
N ILE A 48 7.29 -7.68 0.09
CA ILE A 48 6.24 -8.70 0.19
C ILE A 48 5.05 -8.33 -0.68
N LEU A 49 4.56 -7.08 -0.66
CA LEU A 49 3.45 -6.64 -1.51
C LEU A 49 3.75 -6.83 -3.00
N THR A 50 4.97 -6.54 -3.45
CA THR A 50 5.40 -6.80 -4.83
C THR A 50 5.45 -8.30 -5.14
N LYS A 51 5.90 -9.14 -4.21
CA LYS A 51 5.92 -10.60 -4.39
C LYS A 51 4.51 -11.18 -4.48
N LEU A 52 3.60 -10.75 -3.60
CA LEU A 52 2.20 -11.15 -3.62
C LEU A 52 1.53 -10.77 -4.93
N TRP A 53 1.77 -9.55 -5.40
CA TRP A 53 1.28 -9.09 -6.70
C TRP A 53 1.75 -10.00 -7.85
N LYS A 54 3.06 -10.23 -7.95
CA LYS A 54 3.65 -11.10 -8.98
C LYS A 54 3.12 -12.53 -8.89
N SER A 55 2.91 -13.04 -7.69
CA SER A 55 2.33 -14.38 -7.47
C SER A 55 0.94 -14.49 -8.08
N ILE A 56 0.06 -13.52 -7.80
CA ILE A 56 -1.30 -13.50 -8.37
C ILE A 56 -1.27 -13.36 -9.89
N GLN A 57 -0.35 -12.56 -10.45
CA GLN A 57 -0.19 -12.43 -11.89
C GLN A 57 0.28 -13.74 -12.56
N SER A 58 1.20 -14.45 -11.91
CA SER A 58 1.79 -15.67 -12.47
C SER A 58 0.89 -16.90 -12.42
N ASN A 59 -0.08 -16.93 -11.50
CA ASN A 59 -0.95 -18.07 -11.26
C ASN A 59 -2.39 -17.75 -11.67
N GLY A 60 -2.73 -18.03 -12.94
CA GLY A 60 -4.04 -17.70 -13.52
C GLY A 60 -5.24 -18.47 -12.99
N ASN A 61 -5.06 -19.46 -12.10
CA ASN A 61 -6.09 -20.41 -11.65
C ASN A 61 -6.53 -20.23 -10.18
N PHE A 62 -6.28 -19.08 -9.56
CA PHE A 62 -6.82 -18.85 -8.21
C PHE A 62 -8.35 -18.75 -8.26
N ILE A 63 -9.01 -19.68 -7.56
CA ILE A 63 -10.48 -19.71 -7.42
C ILE A 63 -11.00 -18.40 -6.81
N PHE A 64 -10.21 -17.77 -5.93
CA PHE A 64 -10.52 -16.52 -5.23
C PHE A 64 -9.72 -15.32 -5.75
N ARG A 65 -9.31 -15.33 -7.04
CA ARG A 65 -8.45 -14.29 -7.60
C ARG A 65 -9.01 -12.87 -7.41
N GLY A 66 -10.32 -12.68 -7.59
CA GLY A 66 -10.97 -11.37 -7.41
C GLY A 66 -10.78 -10.84 -5.98
N GLU A 67 -11.19 -11.62 -4.99
CA GLU A 67 -11.05 -11.30 -3.56
C GLU A 67 -9.60 -11.01 -3.19
N MET A 68 -8.67 -11.86 -3.63
CA MET A 68 -7.24 -11.65 -3.40
C MET A 68 -6.76 -10.30 -3.95
N LEU A 69 -7.19 -9.92 -5.17
CA LEU A 69 -6.83 -8.64 -5.77
C LEU A 69 -7.42 -7.45 -5.00
N HIS A 70 -8.67 -7.54 -4.55
CA HIS A 70 -9.28 -6.50 -3.68
C HIS A 70 -8.48 -6.32 -2.40
N ASP A 71 -8.19 -7.41 -1.70
CA ASP A 71 -7.41 -7.39 -0.47
C ASP A 71 -5.99 -6.83 -0.67
N LEU A 72 -5.37 -7.13 -1.82
CA LEU A 72 -4.08 -6.55 -2.18
C LEU A 72 -4.19 -5.04 -2.34
N VAL A 73 -5.18 -4.57 -3.09
CA VAL A 73 -5.42 -3.14 -3.36
C VAL A 73 -5.62 -2.40 -2.05
N ASN A 74 -6.44 -2.93 -1.16
CA ASN A 74 -6.71 -2.32 0.14
C ASN A 74 -5.43 -2.22 0.98
N THR A 75 -4.61 -3.29 1.00
CA THR A 75 -3.34 -3.29 1.76
C THR A 75 -2.31 -2.34 1.15
N LYS A 76 -2.12 -2.36 -0.17
CA LYS A 76 -1.22 -1.45 -0.89
C LYS A 76 -1.63 0.02 -0.71
N THR A 77 -2.92 0.31 -0.76
CA THR A 77 -3.45 1.66 -0.55
C THR A 77 -3.15 2.15 0.86
N THR A 78 -3.39 1.32 1.88
CA THR A 78 -3.06 1.66 3.28
C THR A 78 -1.57 1.90 3.47
N PHE A 79 -0.72 1.09 2.80
CA PHE A 79 0.73 1.30 2.82
C PHE A 79 1.16 2.61 2.14
N ALA A 80 0.57 2.96 1.00
CA ALA A 80 0.84 4.23 0.31
C ALA A 80 0.39 5.45 1.14
N ILE A 81 -0.70 5.32 1.91
CA ILE A 81 -1.15 6.33 2.88
C ILE A 81 -0.13 6.48 4.02
N LEU A 82 0.42 5.38 4.55
CA LEU A 82 1.51 5.44 5.54
C LEU A 82 2.72 6.20 4.98
N LEU A 83 3.18 5.85 3.77
CA LEU A 83 4.30 6.54 3.12
C LEU A 83 4.02 8.03 2.91
N SER A 84 2.80 8.37 2.48
CA SER A 84 2.37 9.77 2.35
C SER A 84 2.40 10.51 3.67
N THR A 85 1.93 9.87 4.75
CA THR A 85 1.94 10.42 6.11
C THR A 85 3.37 10.70 6.54
N ILE A 86 4.31 9.77 6.32
CA ILE A 86 5.74 9.96 6.65
C ILE A 86 6.34 11.13 5.85
N LEU A 87 6.02 11.25 4.57
CA LEU A 87 6.55 12.31 3.69
C LEU A 87 5.99 13.71 4.02
N GLN A 88 4.73 13.78 4.45
CA GLN A 88 4.03 15.02 4.77
C GLN A 88 4.22 15.48 6.22
N ALA A 89 4.39 14.55 7.16
CA ALA A 89 4.48 14.85 8.57
C ALA A 89 5.60 15.84 8.89
N ASP A 90 5.29 16.93 9.58
CA ASP A 90 6.28 17.84 10.15
C ASP A 90 6.79 17.29 11.50
N THR A 91 7.27 16.05 11.48
CA THR A 91 7.71 15.32 12.67
C THR A 91 9.22 15.19 12.71
N THR A 92 9.75 14.92 13.90
CA THR A 92 11.18 14.62 14.11
C THR A 92 11.64 13.44 13.26
N ILE A 93 10.74 12.49 12.96
CA ILE A 93 10.98 11.34 12.09
C ILE A 93 11.32 11.78 10.66
N LYS A 94 10.66 12.81 10.12
CA LYS A 94 10.96 13.30 8.76
C LYS A 94 12.42 13.72 8.62
N LYS A 95 12.98 14.39 9.63
CA LYS A 95 14.39 14.80 9.63
C LYS A 95 15.33 13.59 9.62
N SER A 96 15.01 12.56 10.41
CA SER A 96 15.80 11.32 10.44
C SER A 96 15.76 10.54 9.12
N LEU A 97 14.71 10.73 8.32
CA LEU A 97 14.50 10.04 7.04
C LEU A 97 14.84 10.90 5.80
N GLU A 98 15.43 12.09 5.98
CA GLU A 98 15.73 13.02 4.86
C GLU A 98 16.59 12.37 3.77
N SER A 99 17.60 11.58 4.16
CA SER A 99 18.48 10.86 3.23
C SER A 99 17.73 9.83 2.37
N MET A 100 16.57 9.38 2.83
CA MET A 100 15.76 8.31 2.22
C MET A 100 14.50 8.83 1.55
N TYR A 101 14.27 10.15 1.59
CA TYR A 101 13.06 10.79 1.05
C TYR A 101 12.77 10.41 -0.40
N LEU A 102 13.82 10.32 -1.24
CA LEU A 102 13.67 9.93 -2.64
C LEU A 102 13.19 8.47 -2.79
N GLN A 103 13.69 7.56 -1.95
CA GLN A 103 13.29 6.15 -1.94
C GLN A 103 11.84 6.02 -1.47
N LEU A 104 11.47 6.68 -0.38
CA LEU A 104 10.09 6.67 0.15
C LEU A 104 9.09 7.24 -0.88
N ARG A 105 9.46 8.32 -1.58
CA ARG A 105 8.65 8.85 -2.67
C ARG A 105 8.50 7.84 -3.81
N ALA A 106 9.59 7.19 -4.22
CA ALA A 106 9.54 6.19 -5.28
C ALA A 106 8.66 4.98 -4.91
N MET A 107 8.75 4.48 -3.68
CA MET A 107 7.86 3.43 -3.15
C MET A 107 6.39 3.86 -3.23
N LYS A 108 6.09 5.06 -2.73
CA LYS A 108 4.73 5.59 -2.72
C LYS A 108 4.14 5.65 -4.14
N GLU A 109 4.88 6.23 -5.09
CA GLU A 109 4.42 6.30 -6.49
C GLU A 109 4.28 4.92 -7.14
N ASN A 110 5.19 3.98 -6.83
CA ASN A 110 5.07 2.59 -7.30
C ASN A 110 3.80 1.93 -6.77
N GLN A 111 3.49 2.07 -5.48
CA GLN A 111 2.28 1.49 -4.90
C GLN A 111 1.01 2.04 -5.54
N TYR A 112 0.93 3.34 -5.79
CA TYR A 112 -0.21 3.91 -6.51
C TYR A 112 -0.33 3.42 -7.95
N SER A 113 0.79 3.34 -8.68
CA SER A 113 0.81 2.81 -10.04
C SER A 113 0.34 1.36 -10.10
N GLU A 114 0.78 0.52 -9.15
CA GLU A 114 0.36 -0.87 -9.06
C GLU A 114 -1.12 -1.00 -8.65
N VAL A 115 -1.61 -0.20 -7.69
CA VAL A 115 -3.02 -0.17 -7.30
C VAL A 115 -3.92 0.14 -8.49
N GLU A 116 -3.59 1.16 -9.27
CA GLU A 116 -4.36 1.52 -10.46
C GLU A 116 -4.35 0.42 -11.52
N THR A 117 -3.21 -0.27 -11.66
CA THR A 117 -3.10 -1.43 -12.55
C THR A 117 -3.99 -2.57 -12.08
N ILE A 118 -3.97 -2.88 -10.77
CA ILE A 118 -4.79 -3.96 -10.20
C ILE A 118 -6.28 -3.63 -10.33
N ARG A 119 -6.70 -2.39 -10.03
CA ARG A 119 -8.10 -1.94 -10.17
C ARG A 119 -8.62 -2.10 -11.60
N LYS A 120 -7.81 -1.76 -12.61
CA LYS A 120 -8.16 -2.00 -14.02
C LYS A 120 -8.32 -3.50 -14.32
N GLN A 121 -7.50 -4.36 -13.72
CA GLN A 121 -7.66 -5.81 -13.86
C GLN A 121 -8.93 -6.32 -13.18
N ILE A 122 -9.25 -5.84 -11.98
CA ILE A 122 -10.49 -6.17 -11.27
C ILE A 122 -11.71 -5.79 -12.13
N LYS A 123 -11.76 -4.55 -12.65
CA LYS A 123 -12.80 -4.09 -13.59
C LYS A 123 -12.99 -5.04 -14.77
N SER A 124 -11.88 -5.48 -15.36
CA SER A 124 -11.90 -6.39 -16.50
C SER A 124 -12.33 -7.82 -16.14
N LEU A 125 -12.17 -8.25 -14.89
CA LEU A 125 -12.43 -9.62 -14.44
C LEU A 125 -13.83 -9.80 -13.84
N LEU A 126 -14.34 -8.80 -13.10
CA LEU A 126 -15.58 -8.89 -12.31
C LEU A 126 -16.74 -8.05 -12.89
N GLY A 127 -16.48 -7.14 -13.83
CA GLY A 127 -17.49 -6.19 -14.33
C GLY A 127 -17.55 -4.90 -13.51
N GLU A 128 -18.36 -3.92 -13.95
CA GLU A 128 -18.41 -2.57 -13.34
C GLU A 128 -19.14 -2.54 -11.97
N GLU A 129 -20.01 -3.51 -11.68
CA GLU A 129 -20.92 -3.47 -10.51
C GLU A 129 -20.25 -3.82 -9.17
N ASP A 130 -19.14 -4.58 -9.16
CA ASP A 130 -18.47 -5.04 -7.91
C ASP A 130 -17.46 -4.03 -7.31
N LEU A 131 -17.35 -2.83 -7.89
CA LEU A 131 -16.40 -1.79 -7.42
C LEU A 131 -17.07 -0.64 -6.67
N GLU A 132 -18.39 -0.55 -6.68
CA GLU A 132 -19.12 0.55 -6.05
C GLU A 132 -19.26 0.42 -4.53
N GLU A 133 -19.02 -0.77 -3.93
CA GLU A 133 -19.17 -0.96 -2.49
C GLU A 133 -17.91 -0.69 -1.64
N ASP A 134 -16.72 -0.62 -2.24
CA ASP A 134 -15.47 -0.35 -1.49
C ASP A 134 -15.13 1.15 -1.51
N LEU A 135 -15.69 1.88 -0.53
CA LEU A 135 -15.21 3.14 0.05
C LEU A 135 -14.33 4.02 -0.86
N ILE A 136 -14.92 5.08 -1.43
CA ILE A 136 -14.19 6.20 -2.04
C ILE A 136 -13.12 6.66 -1.05
N THR A 137 -11.86 6.40 -1.39
CA THR A 137 -10.74 6.79 -0.55
C THR A 137 -10.62 8.32 -0.54
N PRO A 138 -10.13 8.97 0.54
CA PRO A 138 -9.90 10.42 0.55
C PRO A 138 -9.06 10.93 -0.63
N MET A 139 -8.24 10.06 -1.23
CA MET A 139 -7.42 10.36 -2.40
C MET A 139 -8.18 10.23 -3.73
N GLU A 140 -9.19 9.36 -3.85
CA GLU A 140 -10.14 9.42 -4.96
C GLU A 140 -10.95 10.72 -4.91
N MET A 141 -11.23 11.24 -3.72
CA MET A 141 -11.84 12.56 -3.55
C MET A 141 -10.92 13.66 -4.08
N GLU A 142 -9.63 13.65 -3.72
CA GLU A 142 -8.63 14.63 -4.20
C GLU A 142 -8.40 14.53 -5.72
N PHE A 143 -8.34 13.31 -6.27
CA PHE A 143 -8.21 13.07 -7.70
C PHE A 143 -9.46 13.49 -8.50
N LEU A 144 -10.67 13.23 -7.98
CA LEU A 144 -11.92 13.65 -8.61
C LEU A 144 -12.08 15.18 -8.59
N LEU A 145 -11.74 15.82 -7.47
CA LEU A 145 -11.77 17.28 -7.32
C LEU A 145 -10.82 17.99 -8.29
N HIS A 146 -9.61 17.46 -8.50
CA HIS A 146 -8.68 18.03 -9.48
C HIS A 146 -9.07 17.76 -10.94
N LYS A 147 -9.96 16.78 -11.21
CA LYS A 147 -10.43 16.49 -12.56
C LYS A 147 -11.62 17.37 -12.99
N GLU A 148 -12.33 17.97 -12.04
CA GLU A 148 -13.41 18.94 -12.30
C GLU A 148 -12.91 20.36 -12.59
N GLU A 149 -11.69 20.71 -12.20
CA GLU A 149 -11.09 22.04 -12.46
C GLU A 149 -10.55 22.20 -13.90
N ASP A 150 -10.46 21.10 -14.67
CA ASP A 150 -9.99 21.06 -16.07
C ASP A 150 -11.13 20.95 -17.11
N LEU A 151 -12.38 21.27 -16.73
CA LEU A 151 -13.57 21.31 -17.61
C LEU A 151 -14.17 22.71 -17.76
#